data_AF-A0A0Q9LT92-F1
#
_entry.id   AF-A0A0Q9LT92-F1
#
_cell.length_a   1.000
_cell.length_b   1.000
_cell.length_c   1.000
_cell.angle_alpha   90.00
_cell.angle_beta   90.00
_cell.angle_gamma   90.00
#
_symmetry.space_group_name_H-M   'P 1'
#
loop_
_entity.id
_entity.type
_entity.pdbx_description
1 polymer ?
#
loop_
_entity_poly.entity_id
_entity_poly.type
_entity_poly.pdbx_seq_one_letter_code
_entity_poly.pdbx_strand_id
1 'polypeptide(L)'
;MALRYQWLRSGMAIQGATGASYIGTPSDRGKVLSVRVAGSKTGYTSVARTSRATAVVAAGTLTAPVPTVTGSVKVGSRLTAAPGTWGPAPVTLRYQWLRAGVAILGATSTTYVQTAADKGKALSVRVTGSKTAYGTVSRTSRATGTDGAGTLTGPAPTVTGTSREGYRLTADPVTWGPTPVTLVRGCPARQQLFALHRRQIPAHHAG
;
A
#
# COMPACT_ATOMS: atom_id res chain seq x y z
N MET A 1 -0.55 -43.24 30.22
CA MET A 1 -1.02 -43.18 28.82
C MET A 1 -0.16 -42.15 28.12
N ALA A 2 0.40 -42.47 26.96
CA ALA A 2 1.27 -41.58 26.20
C ALA A 2 0.70 -41.36 24.81
N LEU A 3 0.81 -40.12 24.31
CA LEU A 3 0.45 -39.74 22.95
C LEU A 3 1.72 -39.31 22.22
N ARG A 4 1.90 -39.79 20.98
CA ARG A 4 2.97 -39.37 20.08
C ARG A 4 2.37 -38.83 18.81
N TYR A 5 2.71 -37.58 18.48
CA TYR A 5 2.30 -36.92 17.25
C TYR A 5 3.40 -37.03 16.21
N GLN A 6 3.01 -37.07 14.95
CA GLN A 6 3.90 -36.94 13.80
C GLN A 6 3.13 -36.24 12.69
N TRP A 7 3.55 -35.03 12.32
CA TRP A 7 2.97 -34.32 11.18
C TRP A 7 3.52 -34.89 9.88
N LEU A 8 2.66 -34.91 8.85
CA LEU A 8 2.97 -35.40 7.52
C LEU A 8 2.67 -34.35 6.45
N ARG A 9 3.58 -34.20 5.50
CA ARG A 9 3.45 -33.40 4.29
C ARG A 9 3.24 -34.33 3.11
N SER A 10 2.06 -34.25 2.46
CA SER A 10 1.69 -35.15 1.36
C SER A 10 1.89 -36.64 1.70
N GLY A 11 1.55 -37.02 2.94
CA GLY A 11 1.70 -38.39 3.44
C GLY A 11 3.10 -38.77 3.94
N MET A 12 4.13 -37.93 3.77
CA MET A 12 5.49 -38.18 4.27
C MET A 12 5.73 -37.47 5.60
N ALA A 13 6.40 -38.13 6.54
CA ALA A 13 6.70 -37.56 7.86
C ALA A 13 7.59 -36.30 7.75
N ILE A 14 7.21 -35.24 8.45
CA ILE A 14 8.01 -34.02 8.59
C ILE A 14 8.94 -34.21 9.79
N GLN A 15 10.25 -34.27 9.55
CA GLN A 15 11.25 -34.48 10.60
C GLN A 15 11.13 -33.41 11.70
N GLY A 16 11.14 -33.85 12.97
CA GLY A 16 11.02 -32.98 14.14
C GLY A 16 9.62 -32.45 14.45
N ALA A 17 8.64 -32.69 13.58
CA ALA A 17 7.27 -32.22 13.79
C ALA A 17 6.46 -33.23 14.62
N THR A 18 6.78 -33.32 15.91
CA THR A 18 6.14 -34.25 16.87
C THR A 18 5.30 -33.58 17.95
N GLY A 19 5.05 -32.27 17.81
CA GLY A 19 4.18 -31.51 18.69
C GLY A 19 2.70 -31.70 18.37
N ALA A 20 1.84 -31.40 19.34
CA ALA A 20 0.39 -31.35 19.13
C ALA A 20 -0.02 -30.26 18.11
N SER A 21 0.82 -29.24 17.93
CA SER A 21 0.66 -28.16 16.96
C SER A 21 1.83 -28.14 15.97
N TYR A 22 1.56 -27.70 14.74
CA TYR A 22 2.57 -27.49 13.70
C TYR A 22 2.39 -26.11 13.06
N ILE A 23 3.49 -25.37 12.97
CA ILE A 23 3.53 -24.10 12.27
C ILE A 23 3.92 -24.40 10.82
N GLY A 24 3.02 -24.06 9.89
CA GLY A 24 3.26 -24.22 8.47
C GLY A 24 4.54 -23.49 8.03
N THR A 25 5.34 -24.20 7.25
CA THR A 25 6.57 -23.72 6.64
C THR A 25 6.37 -23.40 5.16
N PRO A 26 7.27 -22.62 4.53
CA PRO A 26 7.19 -22.36 3.09
C PRO A 26 7.14 -23.62 2.22
N SER A 27 7.78 -24.70 2.67
CA SER A 27 7.83 -25.99 1.98
C SER A 27 6.50 -26.74 1.98
N ASP A 28 5.51 -26.29 2.75
CA ASP A 28 4.15 -26.84 2.75
C ASP A 28 3.28 -26.27 1.63
N ARG A 29 3.69 -25.15 1.01
CA ARG A 29 2.91 -24.50 -0.06
C ARG A 29 2.63 -25.47 -1.20
N GLY A 30 1.37 -25.52 -1.63
CA GLY A 30 0.94 -26.44 -2.69
C GLY A 30 0.86 -27.90 -2.24
N LYS A 31 1.09 -28.21 -0.96
CA LYS A 31 0.97 -29.54 -0.38
C LYS A 31 -0.21 -29.59 0.59
N VAL A 32 -0.60 -30.81 0.93
CA VAL A 32 -1.59 -31.08 1.99
C VAL A 32 -0.87 -31.54 3.25
N LEU A 33 -1.43 -31.21 4.41
CA LEU A 33 -0.92 -31.63 5.71
C LEU A 33 -1.87 -32.65 6.35
N SER A 34 -1.32 -33.58 7.13
CA SER A 34 -2.08 -34.48 8.00
C SER A 34 -1.26 -34.78 9.25
N VAL A 35 -1.89 -35.32 10.29
CA VAL A 35 -1.20 -35.73 11.52
C VAL A 35 -1.49 -37.18 11.84
N ARG A 36 -0.46 -37.94 12.19
CA ARG A 36 -0.58 -39.29 12.74
C ARG A 36 -0.38 -39.22 14.25
N VAL A 37 -1.34 -39.75 14.99
CA VAL A 37 -1.32 -39.80 16.45
C VAL A 37 -1.26 -41.27 16.87
N ALA A 38 -0.26 -41.63 17.65
CA ALA A 38 -0.11 -42.95 18.26
C ALA A 38 -0.38 -42.85 19.77
N GLY A 39 -1.28 -43.69 20.27
CA GLY A 39 -1.60 -43.80 21.70
C GLY A 39 -1.10 -45.12 22.28
N SER A 40 -0.46 -45.07 23.45
CA SER A 40 -0.01 -46.26 24.18
C SER A 40 -0.38 -46.18 25.67
N LYS A 41 -0.68 -47.35 26.25
CA LYS A 41 -0.97 -47.53 27.69
C LYS A 41 -0.46 -48.90 28.11
N THR A 42 0.22 -48.98 29.25
CA THR A 42 0.76 -50.24 29.80
C THR A 42 -0.36 -51.27 29.98
N GLY A 43 -0.15 -52.49 29.47
CA GLY A 43 -1.15 -53.55 29.45
C GLY A 43 -2.14 -53.49 28.27
N TYR A 44 -1.97 -52.57 27.32
CA TYR A 44 -2.83 -52.42 26.14
C TYR A 44 -1.99 -52.39 24.85
N THR A 45 -2.56 -52.92 23.77
CA THR A 45 -1.98 -52.81 22.42
C THR A 45 -1.97 -51.34 21.98
N SER A 46 -0.83 -50.86 21.47
CA SER A 46 -0.73 -49.49 20.95
C SER A 46 -1.46 -49.35 19.62
N VAL A 47 -2.12 -48.21 19.42
CA VAL A 47 -2.87 -47.91 18.18
C VAL A 47 -2.39 -46.59 17.60
N ALA A 48 -2.46 -46.46 16.28
CA ALA A 48 -2.16 -45.20 15.59
C ALA A 48 -3.23 -44.88 14.55
N ARG A 49 -3.61 -43.60 14.47
CA ARG A 49 -4.56 -43.10 13.48
C ARG A 49 -4.00 -41.86 12.79
N THR A 50 -4.30 -41.72 11.51
CA THR A 50 -3.94 -40.55 10.71
C THR A 50 -5.20 -39.74 10.41
N SER A 51 -5.12 -38.42 10.56
CA SER A 51 -6.21 -37.51 10.23
C SER A 51 -6.50 -37.49 8.73
N ARG A 52 -7.68 -36.99 8.35
CA ARG A 52 -7.89 -36.53 6.97
C ARG A 52 -6.88 -35.42 6.64
N ALA A 53 -6.46 -35.36 5.38
CA ALA A 53 -5.60 -34.29 4.89
C ALA A 53 -6.33 -32.95 4.88
N THR A 54 -5.59 -31.86 5.15
CA THR A 54 -6.08 -30.49 4.99
C THR A 54 -6.35 -30.15 3.52
N ALA A 55 -6.98 -29.01 3.27
CA ALA A 55 -6.87 -28.37 1.96
C ALA A 55 -5.40 -28.06 1.63
N VAL A 56 -5.14 -27.84 0.33
CA VAL A 56 -3.82 -27.44 -0.14
C VAL A 56 -3.41 -26.13 0.52
N VAL A 57 -2.21 -26.08 1.07
CA VAL A 57 -1.68 -24.88 1.73
C VAL A 57 -1.45 -23.80 0.67
N ALA A 58 -2.22 -22.71 0.77
CA ALA A 58 -2.10 -21.54 -0.09
C ALA A 58 -0.98 -20.60 0.39
N ALA A 59 -0.56 -19.68 -0.49
CA ALA A 59 0.36 -18.62 -0.12
C ALA A 59 -0.34 -17.59 0.78
N GLY A 60 0.40 -17.02 1.74
CA GLY A 60 -0.06 -15.84 2.45
C GLY A 60 -0.19 -14.62 1.51
N THR A 61 -1.06 -13.68 1.88
CA THR A 61 -1.23 -12.41 1.18
C THR A 61 -0.49 -11.28 1.89
N LEU A 62 0.18 -10.43 1.13
CA LEU A 62 0.82 -9.22 1.68
C LEU A 62 -0.15 -8.04 1.69
N THR A 63 -0.16 -7.29 2.79
CA THR A 63 -0.68 -5.93 2.85
C THR A 63 0.33 -5.00 2.18
N ALA A 64 -0.08 -4.35 1.10
CA ALA A 64 0.76 -3.50 0.27
C ALA A 64 0.04 -2.18 -0.07
N PRO A 65 0.33 -1.08 0.65
CA PRO A 65 -0.23 0.24 0.33
C PRO A 65 0.38 0.80 -0.95
N VAL A 66 -0.30 1.78 -1.54
CA VAL A 66 0.24 2.53 -2.68
C VAL A 66 1.39 3.41 -2.19
N PRO A 67 2.59 3.31 -2.77
CA PRO A 67 3.73 4.13 -2.36
C PRO A 67 3.53 5.58 -2.78
N THR A 68 4.11 6.51 -2.02
CA THR A 68 4.14 7.94 -2.36
C THR A 68 5.55 8.38 -2.73
N VAL A 69 5.65 9.45 -3.51
CA VAL A 69 6.93 10.06 -3.90
C VAL A 69 6.93 11.50 -3.40
N THR A 70 8.02 11.90 -2.76
CA THR A 70 8.25 13.26 -2.28
C THR A 70 9.51 13.85 -2.93
N GLY A 71 9.56 15.18 -3.04
CA GLY A 71 10.67 15.91 -3.67
C GLY A 71 10.18 16.90 -4.73
N SER A 72 11.09 17.74 -5.23
CA SER A 72 10.79 18.70 -6.30
C SER A 72 11.01 18.07 -7.67
N VAL A 73 10.12 18.30 -8.64
CA VAL A 73 10.24 17.74 -9.99
C VAL A 73 11.11 18.65 -10.86
N LYS A 74 12.39 18.71 -10.53
CA LYS A 74 13.38 19.52 -11.26
C LYS A 74 14.60 18.67 -11.54
N VAL A 75 15.15 18.78 -12.76
CA VAL A 75 16.43 18.15 -13.13
C VAL A 75 17.51 18.49 -12.08
N GLY A 76 18.25 17.48 -11.64
CA GLY A 76 19.23 17.56 -10.56
C GLY A 76 18.64 17.45 -9.15
N SER A 77 17.31 17.50 -8.99
CA SER A 77 16.66 17.33 -7.68
C SER A 77 16.40 15.87 -7.37
N ARG A 78 16.43 15.55 -6.06
CA ARG A 78 16.20 14.21 -5.53
C ARG A 78 14.71 13.97 -5.28
N LEU A 79 14.23 12.82 -5.75
CA LEU A 79 12.96 12.23 -5.36
C LEU A 79 13.18 11.11 -4.35
N THR A 80 12.27 10.97 -3.40
CA THR A 80 12.31 9.96 -2.34
C THR A 80 11.03 9.13 -2.37
N ALA A 81 11.17 7.81 -2.36
CA ALA A 81 10.07 6.87 -2.31
C ALA A 81 9.69 6.55 -0.86
N ALA A 82 8.41 6.67 -0.54
CA ALA A 82 7.83 6.23 0.72
C ALA A 82 6.94 5.00 0.44
N PRO A 83 7.38 3.78 0.79
CA PRO A 83 6.67 2.54 0.46
C PRO A 83 5.41 2.28 1.30
N GLY A 84 5.19 3.04 2.38
CA GLY A 84 4.20 2.74 3.40
C GLY A 84 4.55 1.51 4.23
N THR A 85 3.61 1.08 5.09
CA THR A 85 3.80 -0.09 5.96
C THR A 85 3.36 -1.36 5.26
N TRP A 86 4.31 -2.28 5.04
CA TRP A 86 4.06 -3.60 4.46
C TRP A 86 3.89 -4.64 5.55
N GLY A 87 2.95 -5.56 5.35
CA GLY A 87 2.63 -6.58 6.34
C GLY A 87 2.25 -7.90 5.71
N PRO A 88 2.31 -8.99 6.48
CA PRO A 88 2.90 -9.09 7.82
C PRO A 88 4.44 -9.02 7.79
N ALA A 89 5.06 -8.34 8.75
CA ALA A 89 6.52 -8.17 8.82
C ALA A 89 7.27 -9.48 9.16
N PRO A 90 8.58 -9.60 8.85
CA PRO A 90 9.34 -8.71 7.96
C PRO A 90 9.00 -8.97 6.48
N VAL A 91 9.06 -7.91 5.65
CA VAL A 91 8.86 -7.97 4.19
C VAL A 91 10.08 -7.36 3.50
N THR A 92 10.63 -8.05 2.51
CA THR A 92 11.74 -7.55 1.70
C THR A 92 11.19 -6.69 0.56
N LEU A 93 11.58 -5.41 0.50
CA LEU A 93 11.15 -4.46 -0.51
C LEU A 93 12.22 -4.22 -1.57
N ARG A 94 11.79 -4.13 -2.83
CA ARG A 94 12.59 -3.72 -3.98
C ARG A 94 11.94 -2.53 -4.66
N TYR A 95 12.77 -1.59 -5.11
CA TYR A 95 12.32 -0.37 -5.79
C TYR A 95 12.72 -0.41 -7.26
N GLN A 96 11.92 0.22 -8.10
CA GLN A 96 12.24 0.49 -9.49
C GLN A 96 11.62 1.82 -9.89
N TRP A 97 12.44 2.80 -10.24
CA TRP A 97 11.95 4.07 -10.78
C TRP A 97 11.53 3.91 -12.24
N LEU A 98 10.48 4.62 -12.60
CA LEU A 98 9.83 4.59 -13.90
C LEU A 98 9.78 6.00 -14.48
N ARG A 99 10.18 6.16 -15.75
CA ARG A 99 10.03 7.38 -16.55
C ARG A 99 8.95 7.15 -17.59
N ALA A 100 7.89 7.95 -17.56
CA ALA A 100 6.71 7.77 -18.42
C ALA A 100 6.18 6.33 -18.41
N GLY A 101 6.22 5.66 -17.25
CA GLY A 101 5.79 4.27 -17.06
C GLY A 101 6.83 3.19 -17.42
N VAL A 102 7.97 3.57 -18.01
CA VAL A 102 9.04 2.64 -18.41
C VAL A 102 10.15 2.59 -17.37
N ALA A 103 10.67 1.40 -17.07
CA ALA A 103 11.75 1.22 -16.09
C ALA A 103 13.04 1.95 -16.49
N ILE A 104 13.57 2.74 -15.54
CA ILE A 104 14.87 3.37 -15.67
C ILE A 104 15.93 2.36 -15.20
N LEU A 105 16.78 1.91 -16.11
CA LEU A 105 17.79 0.89 -15.82
C LEU A 105 18.69 1.32 -14.65
N GLY A 106 18.88 0.42 -13.68
CA GLY A 106 19.72 0.66 -12.50
C GLY A 106 19.09 1.55 -11.41
N ALA A 107 17.93 2.16 -11.66
CA ALA A 107 17.27 3.02 -10.68
C ALA A 107 16.46 2.19 -9.67
N THR A 108 17.15 1.50 -8.77
CA THR A 108 16.56 0.57 -7.78
C THR A 108 16.67 1.04 -6.33
N SER A 109 17.18 2.25 -6.11
CA SER A 109 17.33 2.84 -4.79
C SER A 109 16.02 3.45 -4.28
N THR A 110 15.92 3.65 -2.96
CA THR A 110 14.81 4.39 -2.32
C THR A 110 14.72 5.86 -2.78
N THR A 111 15.76 6.37 -3.42
CA THR A 111 15.84 7.73 -3.92
C THR A 111 16.32 7.74 -5.37
N TYR A 112 15.95 8.76 -6.12
CA TYR A 112 16.35 8.95 -7.51
C TYR A 112 16.69 10.42 -7.76
N VAL A 113 17.84 10.67 -8.40
CA VAL A 113 18.24 12.01 -8.84
C VAL A 113 17.80 12.17 -10.29
N GLN A 114 17.02 13.22 -10.54
CA GLN A 114 16.50 13.51 -11.87
C GLN A 114 17.63 13.92 -12.82
N THR A 115 17.63 13.31 -13.99
CA THR A 115 18.56 13.57 -15.10
C THR A 115 17.92 14.47 -16.16
N ALA A 116 18.72 14.98 -17.10
CA ALA A 116 18.19 15.80 -18.19
C ALA A 116 17.13 15.05 -19.04
N ALA A 117 17.21 13.73 -19.12
CA ALA A 117 16.27 12.90 -19.86
C ALA A 117 14.90 12.73 -19.15
N ASP A 118 14.76 13.20 -17.90
CA ASP A 118 13.49 13.25 -17.17
C ASP A 118 12.70 14.53 -17.43
N LYS A 119 13.30 15.54 -18.08
CA LYS A 119 12.67 16.84 -18.29
C LYS A 119 11.34 16.67 -19.05
N GLY A 120 10.26 17.17 -18.46
CA GLY A 120 8.91 17.07 -19.02
C GLY A 120 8.33 15.65 -19.04
N LYS A 121 8.94 14.69 -18.33
CA LYS A 121 8.44 13.32 -18.20
C LYS A 121 7.95 13.08 -16.79
N ALA A 122 6.81 12.40 -16.67
CA ALA A 122 6.29 11.98 -15.39
C ALA A 122 7.17 10.87 -14.80
N LEU A 123 7.49 10.98 -13.51
CA LEU A 123 8.24 9.98 -12.77
C LEU A 123 7.33 9.25 -11.79
N SER A 124 7.56 7.95 -11.61
CA SER A 124 6.88 7.15 -10.59
C SER A 124 7.82 6.08 -10.05
N VAL A 125 7.47 5.49 -8.91
CA VAL A 125 8.23 4.38 -8.32
C VAL A 125 7.34 3.16 -8.18
N ARG A 126 7.84 2.00 -8.61
CA ARG A 126 7.25 0.69 -8.33
C ARG A 126 7.98 0.07 -7.15
N VAL A 127 7.21 -0.26 -6.10
CA VAL A 127 7.68 -0.99 -4.93
C VAL A 127 7.15 -2.42 -5.01
N THR A 128 8.04 -3.39 -4.88
CA THR A 128 7.71 -4.82 -4.89
C THR A 128 8.13 -5.43 -3.57
N GLY A 129 7.16 -5.99 -2.84
CA GLY A 129 7.40 -6.70 -1.59
C GLY A 129 7.35 -8.20 -1.78
N SER A 130 8.27 -8.88 -1.10
CA SER A 130 8.39 -10.33 -1.09
C SER A 130 8.60 -10.83 0.32
N LYS A 131 7.97 -11.96 0.64
CA LYS A 131 8.12 -12.66 1.92
C LYS A 131 7.99 -14.15 1.68
N THR A 132 8.82 -14.94 2.34
CA THR A 132 8.81 -16.39 2.23
C THR A 132 7.44 -16.95 2.64
N ALA A 133 6.88 -17.85 1.83
CA ALA A 133 5.50 -18.38 1.93
C ALA A 133 4.36 -17.39 1.58
N TYR A 134 4.67 -16.18 1.10
CA TYR A 134 3.69 -15.21 0.63
C TYR A 134 3.78 -15.04 -0.89
N GLY A 135 2.70 -14.55 -1.50
CA GLY A 135 2.75 -14.04 -2.87
C GLY A 135 3.54 -12.73 -2.94
N THR A 136 4.34 -12.54 -3.99
CA THR A 136 4.98 -11.25 -4.30
C THR A 136 3.90 -10.25 -4.72
N VAL A 137 3.98 -9.02 -4.21
CA VAL A 137 3.03 -7.96 -4.55
C VAL A 137 3.79 -6.71 -4.98
N SER A 138 3.33 -6.08 -6.07
CA SER A 138 3.86 -4.80 -6.54
C SER A 138 2.81 -3.69 -6.46
N ARG A 139 3.26 -2.49 -6.14
CA ARG A 139 2.46 -1.25 -6.13
C ARG A 139 3.27 -0.14 -6.79
N THR A 140 2.61 0.66 -7.61
CA THR A 140 3.23 1.81 -8.29
C THR A 140 2.64 3.08 -7.73
N SER A 141 3.47 4.08 -7.47
CA SER A 141 3.03 5.40 -7.01
C SER A 141 2.23 6.10 -8.09
N ARG A 142 1.51 7.16 -7.69
CA ARG A 142 1.08 8.17 -8.65
C ARG A 142 2.31 8.77 -9.36
N ALA A 143 2.12 9.15 -10.61
CA ALA A 143 3.10 9.92 -11.37
C ALA A 143 3.27 11.32 -10.76
N THR A 144 4.51 11.79 -10.66
CA THR A 144 4.81 13.19 -10.36
C THR A 144 4.34 14.06 -11.51
N GLY A 145 3.87 15.28 -11.21
CA GLY A 145 3.55 16.28 -12.24
C GLY A 145 4.76 16.57 -13.13
N THR A 146 4.52 16.97 -14.37
CA THR A 146 5.59 17.43 -15.29
C THR A 146 5.76 18.94 -15.11
N ASP A 147 6.77 19.38 -14.35
CA ASP A 147 6.96 20.81 -14.15
C ASP A 147 7.54 21.48 -15.41
N GLY A 148 6.78 22.43 -15.94
CA GLY A 148 7.29 23.78 -16.18
C GLY A 148 6.57 24.71 -15.21
N ALA A 149 7.30 25.32 -14.26
CA ALA A 149 6.83 26.09 -13.10
C ALA A 149 6.39 25.24 -11.89
N GLY A 150 7.15 25.39 -10.79
CA GLY A 150 6.93 24.64 -9.56
C GLY A 150 5.63 24.99 -8.86
N THR A 151 4.96 23.98 -8.33
CA THR A 151 3.98 24.13 -7.24
C THR A 151 4.01 22.89 -6.36
N LEU A 152 4.14 23.10 -5.05
CA LEU A 152 4.09 22.07 -4.02
C LEU A 152 2.66 21.53 -3.92
N THR A 153 2.47 20.22 -4.11
CA THR A 153 1.30 19.50 -3.59
C THR A 153 1.81 18.38 -2.67
N GLY A 154 1.84 18.67 -1.37
CA GLY A 154 1.84 17.61 -0.35
C GLY A 154 0.48 16.89 -0.38
N PRO A 155 0.39 15.60 0.01
CA PRO A 155 -0.90 14.93 0.07
C PRO A 155 -1.79 15.54 1.16
N ALA A 156 -2.99 15.95 0.75
CA ALA A 156 -4.17 16.19 1.58
C ALA A 156 -4.70 14.85 2.16
N PRO A 157 -5.59 14.86 3.18
CA PRO A 157 -5.76 13.78 4.15
C PRO A 157 -6.25 12.43 3.56
N THR A 158 -5.92 11.38 4.28
CA THR A 158 -6.21 9.97 3.98
C THR A 158 -7.72 9.69 4.04
N VAL A 159 -8.31 9.26 2.92
CA VAL A 159 -9.58 8.52 2.95
C VAL A 159 -9.24 7.06 3.18
N THR A 160 -9.57 6.53 4.36
CA THR A 160 -9.60 5.08 4.61
C THR A 160 -10.96 4.53 4.24
N GLY A 161 -11.00 3.60 3.28
CA GLY A 161 -12.21 2.87 2.92
C GLY A 161 -11.90 1.69 2.01
N THR A 162 -12.27 0.48 2.42
CA THR A 162 -12.33 -0.70 1.55
C THR A 162 -13.40 -0.47 0.50
N SER A 163 -13.04 -0.53 -0.77
CA SER A 163 -13.99 -0.58 -1.88
C SER A 163 -14.81 -1.87 -1.80
N ARG A 164 -15.99 -1.79 -1.18
CA ARG A 164 -17.12 -2.70 -1.40
C ARG A 164 -18.37 -1.86 -1.54
N GLU A 165 -19.25 -2.25 -2.46
CA GLU A 165 -20.50 -1.56 -2.76
C GLU A 165 -21.31 -1.24 -1.48
N GLY A 166 -21.88 -0.03 -1.42
CA GLY A 166 -23.05 0.24 -0.56
C GLY A 166 -22.93 1.21 0.62
N TYR A 167 -21.82 1.94 0.88
CA TYR A 167 -21.78 2.84 2.07
C TYR A 167 -21.13 4.21 1.84
N ARG A 168 -21.74 5.23 2.47
CA ARG A 168 -21.51 6.67 2.38
C ARG A 168 -20.19 7.08 3.04
N LEU A 169 -19.41 7.91 2.33
CA LEU A 169 -18.13 8.47 2.76
C LEU A 169 -18.34 9.71 3.63
N THR A 170 -17.63 9.81 4.76
CA THR A 170 -17.48 11.05 5.54
C THR A 170 -16.00 11.37 5.65
N ALA A 171 -15.61 12.60 5.30
CA ALA A 171 -14.24 13.09 5.42
C ALA A 171 -14.11 13.89 6.73
N ASP A 172 -13.15 13.53 7.58
CA ASP A 172 -12.80 14.33 8.76
C ASP A 172 -11.68 15.33 8.42
N PRO A 173 -11.82 16.62 8.78
CA PRO A 173 -10.83 17.66 8.50
C PRO A 173 -9.64 17.58 9.47
N VAL A 174 -8.42 17.54 8.92
CA VAL A 174 -7.16 17.63 9.68
C VAL A 174 -6.90 19.07 10.13
N THR A 175 -6.57 19.24 11.41
CA THR A 175 -6.15 20.47 12.05
C THR A 175 -4.76 20.93 11.59
N TRP A 176 -4.65 22.20 11.21
CA TRP A 176 -3.42 22.86 10.79
C TRP A 176 -2.78 23.62 11.95
N GLY A 177 -1.44 23.59 12.09
CA GLY A 177 -0.68 24.51 12.94
C GLY A 177 0.76 24.07 13.15
N PRO A 178 1.73 24.99 13.03
CA PRO A 178 2.13 25.75 14.22
C PRO A 178 2.00 27.28 14.02
N THR A 179 1.41 27.98 14.98
CA THR A 179 1.44 29.46 15.13
C THR A 179 2.70 29.92 15.88
N PRO A 180 3.21 31.17 15.75
CA PRO A 180 2.49 32.46 15.65
C PRO A 180 2.94 33.31 14.41
N VAL A 181 2.35 34.43 13.94
CA VAL A 181 1.98 35.72 14.55
C VAL A 181 1.17 36.55 13.51
N THR A 182 0.24 37.39 13.99
CA THR A 182 -0.45 38.61 13.49
C THR A 182 -0.65 38.89 11.98
N LEU A 183 -1.93 38.99 11.57
CA LEU A 183 -2.39 39.55 10.29
C LEU A 183 -2.83 41.02 10.45
N VAL A 184 -2.13 41.95 9.81
CA VAL A 184 -2.62 43.31 9.54
C VAL A 184 -3.61 43.24 8.37
N ARG A 185 -4.81 43.81 8.51
CA ARG A 185 -5.82 43.91 7.44
C ARG A 185 -5.65 45.19 6.62
N GLY A 186 -5.81 45.07 5.31
CA GLY A 186 -6.23 46.14 4.39
C GLY A 186 -6.23 45.62 2.94
N CYS A 187 -7.37 45.19 2.39
CA CYS A 187 -8.39 45.95 1.61
C CYS A 187 -8.11 45.99 0.08
N PRO A 188 -9.14 46.16 -0.79
CA PRO A 188 -9.44 45.19 -1.87
C PRO A 188 -9.62 45.78 -3.30
N ALA A 189 -9.78 44.93 -4.34
CA ALA A 189 -10.44 45.24 -5.62
C ALA A 189 -10.88 43.91 -6.32
N ARG A 190 -12.17 43.62 -6.56
CA ARG A 190 -13.18 44.16 -7.51
C ARG A 190 -13.04 43.61 -8.95
N GLN A 191 -13.85 42.62 -9.32
CA GLN A 191 -14.29 42.29 -10.70
C GLN A 191 -15.71 41.67 -10.62
N GLN A 192 -16.78 42.43 -10.84
CA GLN A 192 -17.51 42.66 -12.11
C GLN A 192 -18.04 41.39 -12.80
N LEU A 193 -19.35 41.17 -12.69
CA LEU A 193 -20.14 40.21 -13.48
C LEU A 193 -21.10 40.99 -14.40
N PHE A 194 -21.23 40.52 -15.65
CA PHE A 194 -21.91 41.17 -16.77
C PHE A 194 -23.45 40.99 -16.77
N ALA A 195 -24.10 42.08 -17.21
CA ALA A 195 -25.30 42.18 -18.07
C ALA A 195 -26.66 41.57 -17.66
N LEU A 196 -27.61 42.46 -17.35
CA LEU A 196 -29.03 42.34 -17.73
C LEU A 196 -29.42 43.58 -18.55
N HIS A 197 -29.87 43.37 -19.78
CA HIS A 197 -30.42 44.40 -20.66
C HIS A 197 -31.94 44.22 -20.77
N ARG A 198 -32.71 45.28 -20.45
CA ARG A 198 -33.85 45.86 -21.20
C ARG A 198 -34.88 46.53 -20.27
N ARG A 199 -34.84 47.87 -20.19
CA ARG A 199 -35.76 48.81 -20.89
C ARG A 199 -35.62 50.22 -20.27
N GLN A 200 -35.45 51.19 -21.16
CA GLN A 200 -35.47 52.64 -20.91
C GLN A 200 -36.88 53.10 -20.51
N ILE A 201 -36.97 54.20 -19.73
CA ILE A 201 -37.51 55.53 -20.11
C ILE A 201 -37.38 56.49 -18.89
N PRO A 202 -36.91 57.75 -19.05
CA PRO A 202 -36.68 58.70 -17.95
C PRO A 202 -37.73 59.83 -17.83
N ALA A 203 -37.69 60.49 -16.66
CA ALA A 203 -38.09 61.87 -16.31
C ALA A 203 -39.59 62.25 -16.25
N HIS A 204 -40.04 62.77 -15.10
CA HIS A 204 -40.58 64.14 -14.97
C HIS A 204 -40.82 64.58 -13.51
N HIS A 205 -40.26 65.76 -13.20
CA HIS A 205 -40.65 66.86 -12.30
C HIS A 205 -41.74 66.73 -11.20
N ALA A 206 -41.35 67.31 -10.04
CA ALA A 206 -42.03 68.34 -9.23
C ALA A 206 -43.29 68.01 -8.42
N GLY A 207 -43.31 68.51 -7.18
CA GLY A 207 -44.49 68.69 -6.34
C GLY A 207 -44.26 68.29 -4.90
#